data_AF-A0A9D2CSC0-F1
#
_entry.id   AF-A0A9D2CSC0-F1
#
_cell.length_a   1.000
_cell.length_b   1.000
_cell.length_c   1.000
_cell.angle_alpha   90.00
_cell.angle_beta   90.00
_cell.angle_gamma   90.00
#
_symmetry.space_group_name_H-M   'P 1'
#
loop_
_entity.id
_entity.type
_entity.pdbx_description
1 polymer ?
#
loop_
_entity_poly.entity_id
_entity_poly.type
_entity_poly.pdbx_seq_one_letter_code
_entity_poly.pdbx_strand_id
1 'polypeptide(L)' 'MDITKIDSGVLCDMGGCVRKAAYAVSMEGKPLSSRLYLCPECAANLYGLLGSKLGGEKEVEDEEDVRRRDC' A
#
# COMPACT_ATOMS: atom_id res chain seq x y z
N MET A 1 7.44 -2.03 10.44
CA MET A 1 7.42 -2.20 8.96
C MET A 1 7.80 -0.87 8.36
N ASP A 2 8.83 -0.84 7.51
CA ASP A 2 9.31 0.37 6.86
C ASP A 2 8.91 0.37 5.39
N ILE A 3 8.43 1.51 4.88
CA ILE A 3 7.87 1.60 3.53
C ILE A 3 8.50 2.79 2.84
N THR A 4 9.38 2.51 1.89
CA THR A 4 10.16 3.51 1.18
C THR A 4 9.63 3.65 -0.25
N LYS A 5 9.43 4.88 -0.72
CA LYS A 5 9.21 5.12 -2.16
C LYS A 5 10.49 4.84 -2.93
N ILE A 6 10.35 4.16 -4.06
CA ILE A 6 11.47 3.83 -4.94
C ILE A 6 11.16 4.30 -6.36
N ASP A 7 12.21 4.68 -7.07
CA ASP A 7 12.19 4.92 -8.51
C ASP A 7 13.16 3.96 -9.20
N SER A 8 12.93 2.66 -8.95
CA SER A 8 13.70 1.59 -9.56
C SER A 8 12.81 0.87 -10.55
N GLY A 9 13.34 0.52 -11.73
CA GLY A 9 12.63 -0.21 -12.79
C GLY A 9 12.28 -1.66 -12.44
N VAL A 10 12.11 -1.96 -11.15
CA VAL A 10 11.81 -3.28 -10.60
C VAL A 10 10.32 -3.55 -10.74
N LEU A 11 9.96 -4.81 -10.97
CA LEU A 11 8.57 -5.24 -11.07
C LEU A 11 7.98 -5.53 -9.68
N CYS A 12 6.66 -5.49 -9.59
CA CYS A 12 5.92 -5.86 -8.40
C CYS A 12 6.11 -7.35 -8.08
N ASP A 13 6.40 -7.67 -6.83
CA ASP A 13 6.61 -9.05 -6.34
C ASP A 13 5.29 -9.81 -6.10
N MET A 14 4.14 -9.13 -6.19
CA MET A 14 2.84 -9.78 -6.03
C MET A 14 2.54 -10.63 -7.27
N GLY A 15 2.54 -11.94 -7.07
CA GLY A 15 2.47 -12.97 -8.13
C GLY A 15 1.54 -12.61 -9.28
N GLY A 16 2.10 -12.53 -10.50
CA GLY A 16 1.39 -12.19 -11.73
C GLY A 16 1.30 -10.69 -12.05
N CYS A 17 1.71 -9.81 -11.14
CA CYS A 17 1.69 -8.37 -11.38
C CYS A 17 2.94 -7.93 -12.18
N VAL A 18 2.74 -7.55 -13.44
CA VAL A 18 3.81 -7.05 -14.32
C VAL A 18 4.06 -5.55 -14.23
N ARG A 19 3.45 -4.87 -13.25
CA ARG A 19 3.60 -3.42 -13.07
C ARG A 19 4.89 -3.09 -12.36
N LYS A 20 5.42 -1.89 -12.63
CA LYS A 20 6.57 -1.34 -11.91
C LYS A 20 6.22 -1.10 -10.44
N ALA A 21 7.14 -1.48 -9.56
CA ALA A 21 7.05 -1.17 -8.15
C ALA A 21 7.35 0.31 -7.92
N ALA A 22 6.58 0.92 -7.01
CA ALA A 22 6.81 2.29 -6.54
C ALA A 22 7.18 2.32 -5.05
N TYR A 23 6.98 1.19 -4.37
CA TYR A 23 7.20 1.04 -2.94
C TYR A 23 8.07 -0.18 -2.67
N ALA A 24 8.98 -0.03 -1.73
CA ALA A 24 9.79 -1.11 -1.20
C ALA A 24 9.49 -1.23 0.30
N VAL A 25 8.99 -2.39 0.69
CA VAL A 25 8.52 -2.71 2.03
C VAL A 25 9.52 -3.60 2.73
N SER A 26 10.01 -3.16 3.88
CA SER A 26 10.93 -3.93 4.72
C SER A 26 10.25 -4.29 6.04
N MET A 27 10.43 -5.53 6.48
CA MET A 27 10.03 -5.94 7.82
C MET A 27 11.16 -5.69 8.81
N GLU A 28 10.81 -5.24 10.02
CA GLU A 28 11.79 -5.00 11.08
C GLU A 28 12.45 -6.33 11.50
N GLY A 29 13.78 -6.31 11.69
CA GLY A 29 14.56 -7.50 12.02
C GLY A 29 14.77 -8.49 10.87
N LYS A 30 14.38 -8.15 9.62
CA LYS A 30 14.64 -8.97 8.43
C LYS A 30 15.75 -8.35 7.56
N PRO A 31 16.55 -9.18 6.86
CA PRO A 31 17.59 -8.68 5.97
C PRO A 31 16.96 -7.94 4.78
N LEU A 32 17.73 -7.01 4.19
CA LEU A 32 17.32 -6.22 3.01
C LEU A 32 16.94 -7.08 1.79
N SER A 33 17.42 -8.33 1.72
CA SER A 33 17.03 -9.30 0.69
C SER A 33 15.59 -9.78 0.82
N SER A 34 14.94 -9.58 1.98
CA SER A 34 13.53 -9.92 2.21
C SER A 34 12.58 -8.75 1.94
N ARG A 35 13.06 -7.71 1.25
CA ARG A 35 12.26 -6.53 0.89
C ARG A 35 11.26 -6.89 -0.20
N LEU A 36 10.01 -6.48 -0.01
CA LEU A 36 8.93 -6.66 -1.00
C LEU A 36 8.77 -5.39 -1.83
N TYR A 37 8.78 -5.53 -3.15
CA TYR A 37 8.56 -4.47 -4.10
C TYR A 37 7.11 -4.48 -4.56
N LEU A 38 6.39 -3.39 -4.34
CA LEU A 38 4.95 -3.30 -4.60
C LEU A 38 4.63 -2.13 -5.52
N CYS A 39 3.75 -2.38 -6.49
CA CYS A 39 3.10 -1.32 -7.24
C CYS A 39 2.04 -0.63 -6.36
N PRO A 40 1.59 0.60 -6.68
CA PRO A 40 0.64 1.33 -5.86
C PRO A 40 -0.66 0.59 -5.57
N GLU A 41 -1.23 -0.09 -6.56
CA GLU A 41 -2.47 -0.86 -6.38
C GLU A 41 -2.28 -2.07 -5.46
N CYS A 42 -1.18 -2.79 -5.62
CA CYS A 42 -0.87 -3.94 -4.76
C CYS A 42 -0.54 -3.49 -3.32
N ALA A 43 0.13 -2.35 -3.17
CA ALA A 43 0.37 -1.75 -1.86
C ALA A 43 -0.96 -1.37 -1.20
N ALA A 44 -1.86 -0.68 -1.91
CA ALA A 44 -3.18 -0.31 -1.39
C ALA A 44 -4.00 -1.53 -0.96
N ASN A 45 -4.03 -2.59 -1.78
CA ASN A 45 -4.69 -3.85 -1.42
C ASN A 45 -4.08 -4.50 -0.18
N LEU A 46 -2.75 -4.51 -0.08
CA LEU A 46 -2.04 -5.06 1.08
C LEU A 46 -2.34 -4.25 2.34
N TYR A 47 -2.35 -2.91 2.26
CA TYR A 47 -2.73 -2.04 3.36
C TYR A 47 -4.20 -2.20 3.74
N GLY A 48 -5.10 -2.40 2.79
CA GLY A 48 -6.51 -2.71 3.09
C GLY A 48 -6.60 -4.00 3.90
N LEU A 49 -5.95 -5.08 3.43
CA LEU A 49 -5.95 -6.37 4.12
C LEU A 49 -5.27 -6.32 5.50
N LEU A 50 -4.13 -5.63 5.60
CA LEU A 50 -3.40 -5.47 6.86
C LEU A 50 -4.11 -4.50 7.80
N GLY A 51 -4.70 -3.42 7.30
CA GLY A 51 -5.52 -2.48 8.04
C GLY A 51 -6.73 -3.17 8.65
N SER A 52 -7.42 -4.04 7.90
CA SER A 52 -8.51 -4.86 8.42
C SER A 52 -8.08 -5.94 9.42
N LYS A 53 -6.80 -6.36 9.40
CA LYS A 53 -6.25 -7.39 10.30
C LYS A 53 -5.57 -6.80 11.55
N LEU A 54 -5.05 -5.58 11.45
CA LEU A 54 -4.30 -4.88 12.50
C LEU A 54 -5.16 -3.80 13.18
N GLY A 55 -6.24 -3.35 12.56
CA GLY A 55 -7.22 -2.42 13.10
C GLY A 55 -8.61 -3.07 13.16
N GLY A 56 -9.01 -3.48 14.36
CA GLY A 56 -10.36 -3.08 14.76
C GLY A 56 -10.37 -1.54 14.73
N GLU A 57 -11.34 -0.97 14.04
CA GLU A 57 -11.63 0.46 14.00
C GLU A 57 -10.63 1.35 13.22
N LYS A 58 -10.89 1.54 11.93
CA LYS A 58 -11.28 2.86 11.42
C LYS A 58 -11.83 2.72 10.00
N GLU A 59 -13.13 2.93 9.90
CA GLU A 59 -13.80 3.31 8.67
C GLU A 59 -13.01 4.46 8.04
N VAL A 60 -12.49 4.23 6.84
CA VAL A 60 -12.14 5.33 5.96
C VAL A 60 -13.49 5.82 5.46
N GLU A 61 -14.05 6.80 6.16
CA GLU A 61 -15.08 7.65 5.58
C GLU A 61 -14.44 8.30 4.35
N ASP A 62 -14.83 7.81 3.18
CA ASP A 62 -14.69 8.56 1.94
C ASP A 62 -15.53 9.85 2.11
N GLU A 63 -14.89 10.92 2.60
CA GLU A 63 -15.40 12.28 2.46
C GLU A 63 -15.32 12.69 0.97
N GLU A 64 -16.19 12.10 0.14
CA GLU A 64 -16.67 12.71 -1.10
C GLU A 64 -18.09 13.24 -0.86
N ASP A 65 -18.18 14.55 -0.63
CA ASP A 65 -18.94 15.49 -1.47
C ASP A 65 -19.44 16.68 -0.62
N VAL A 66 -18.49 17.57 -0.31
CA VAL A 66 -18.80 18.98 -0.04
C VAL A 66 -19.37 19.56 -1.34
N ARG A 67 -20.70 19.51 -1.50
CA ARG A 67 -21.53 20.51 -2.20
C ARG A 67 -23.00 20.07 -2.24
N ARG A 68 -23.77 20.55 -1.27
CA ARG A 68 -25.11 21.12 -1.49
C ARG A 68 -25.52 21.90 -0.25
N ARG A 69 -24.95 23.10 -0.18
CA ARG A 69 -25.50 24.22 0.58
C ARG A 69 -26.91 24.48 0.07
N ASP A 70 -27.80 24.72 1.02
CA ASP A 70 -29.10 25.36 0.90
C ASP A 70 -29.26 26.25 -0.35
N CYS A 71 -30.16 25.84 -1.23
CA CYS A 71 -31.16 26.68 -1.89
C CYS A 71 -32.21 25.79 -2.56
#